data_AF-A0A391P4F6-F1
#
_entry.id   AF-A0A391P4F6-F1
#
_cell.length_a   1.000
_cell.length_b   1.000
_cell.length_c   1.000
_cell.angle_alpha   90.00
_cell.angle_beta   90.00
_cell.angle_gamma   90.00
#
_symmetry.space_group_name_H-M   'P 1'
#
loop_
_entity.id
_entity.type
_entity.pdbx_description
1 polymer ?
#
loop_
_entity_poly.entity_id
_entity_poly.type
_entity_poly.pdbx_seq_one_letter_code
_entity_poly.pdbx_strand_id
1 'polypeptide(L)' 'MKVLILGGCGFIGRHLVQFLASQEGVTVRVADKKIPVMCHLNEAMQDLYDNEDFCEFLQSDLSREA' A
#
# COMPACT_ATOMS: atom_id res chain seq x y z
N MET A 1 7.67 -7.28 -11.34
CA MET A 1 8.44 -6.15 -10.76
C MET A 1 7.96 -5.94 -9.33
N LYS A 2 8.88 -5.72 -8.37
CA LYS A 2 8.54 -5.48 -6.96
C LYS A 2 8.74 -4.00 -6.63
N VAL A 3 7.75 -3.37 -6.00
CA VAL A 3 7.78 -1.94 -5.67
C VAL A 3 7.58 -1.75 -4.17
N LEU A 4 8.50 -1.02 -3.51
CA LEU A 4 8.34 -0.59 -2.12
C LEU A 4 7.76 0.82 -2.11
N ILE A 5 6.65 1.02 -1.40
CA ILE A 5 5.98 2.30 -1.24
C ILE A 5 6.08 2.72 0.22
N LEU A 6 6.76 3.84 0.45
CA LEU A 6 6.91 4.47 1.77
C LEU A 6 5.84 5.56 1.91
N GLY A 7 4.89 5.38 2.85
CA GLY A 7 3.72 6.28 2.99
C GLY A 7 2.55 5.92 2.06
N GLY A 8 2.32 4.63 1.82
CA GLY A 8 1.31 4.15 0.86
C GLY A 8 -0.14 4.44 1.25
N CYS A 9 -0.46 4.57 2.54
CA CYS A 9 -1.83 4.88 2.96
C CYS A 9 -2.19 6.36 2.76
N GLY A 10 -1.24 7.22 2.42
CA GLY A 10 -1.48 8.64 2.09
C GLY A 10 -2.31 8.84 0.81
N PHE A 11 -2.65 10.09 0.49
CA PHE A 11 -3.44 10.40 -0.72
C PHE A 11 -2.73 9.96 -2.01
N ILE A 12 -1.45 10.31 -2.16
CA ILE A 12 -0.67 9.93 -3.35
C ILE A 12 -0.39 8.43 -3.34
N GLY A 13 0.02 7.89 -2.19
CA GLY A 13 0.37 6.48 -2.04
C GLY A 13 -0.76 5.54 -2.45
N ARG A 14 -2.01 5.80 -2.00
CA ARG A 14 -3.14 4.90 -2.27
C ARG A 14 -3.54 4.88 -3.75
N HIS A 15 -3.44 6.02 -4.43
CA HIS A 15 -3.70 6.09 -5.86
C HIS A 15 -2.55 5.49 -6.67
N LEU A 16 -1.31 5.60 -6.19
CA LEU A 16 -0.18 4.90 -6.79
C LEU A 16 -0.34 3.38 -6.68
N VAL A 17 -0.76 2.86 -5.51
CA VAL A 17 -1.08 1.44 -5.33
C VAL A 17 -2.16 1.00 -6.32
N GLN A 18 -3.24 1.77 -6.44
CA GLN A 18 -4.31 1.49 -7.41
C GLN A 18 -3.82 1.50 -8.86
N PHE A 19 -2.97 2.47 -9.22
CA PHE A 19 -2.36 2.51 -10.55
C PHE A 19 -1.48 1.28 -10.80
N LEU A 20 -0.64 0.89 -9.85
CA LEU A 20 0.23 -0.28 -9.97
C LEU A 20 -0.55 -1.60 -10.05
N ALA A 21 -1.73 -1.69 -9.44
CA ALA A 21 -2.62 -2.86 -9.56
C ALA A 21 -3.11 -3.08 -11.00
N SER A 22 -3.13 -2.03 -11.83
CA SER A 22 -3.47 -2.14 -13.27
C SER A 22 -2.31 -2.63 -14.14
N GLN A 23 -1.11 -2.82 -13.58
CA GLN A 23 0.09 -3.20 -14.31
C GLN A 23 0.38 -4.70 -14.12
N GLU A 24 0.52 -5.42 -15.22
CA GLU A 24 0.75 -6.87 -15.18
C GLU A 24 2.11 -7.20 -14.54
N GLY A 25 2.11 -8.18 -13.63
CA GLY A 25 3.31 -8.69 -12.98
C GLY A 25 3.93 -7.74 -11.94
N VAL A 26 3.22 -6.70 -11.50
CA VAL A 26 3.65 -5.83 -10.41
C VAL A 26 3.10 -6.32 -9.08
N THR A 27 3.96 -6.38 -8.06
CA THR A 27 3.54 -6.51 -6.67
C THR A 27 4.11 -5.37 -5.84
N VAL A 28 3.38 -4.98 -4.81
CA VAL A 28 3.71 -3.84 -3.97
C VAL A 28 3.94 -4.29 -2.53
N ARG A 29 4.90 -3.66 -1.87
CA ARG A 29 4.99 -3.64 -0.41
C ARG A 29 4.73 -2.21 0.05
N VAL A 30 3.76 -2.03 0.94
CA VAL A 30 3.44 -0.72 1.51
C VAL A 30 3.96 -0.67 2.93
N ALA A 31 4.86 0.27 3.22
CA ALA A 31 5.27 0.59 4.58
C ALA A 31 4.66 1.94 5.00
N ASP A 32 3.78 1.91 6.00
CA ASP A 32 3.13 3.13 6.49
C ASP A 32 2.93 3.07 8.02
N LYS A 33 2.90 4.23 8.65
CA LYS A 33 2.63 4.34 10.09
C LYS A 33 1.18 4.02 10.40
N LYS A 34 0.26 4.44 9.51
CA LYS A 34 -1.18 4.21 9.65
C LYS A 34 -1.58 2.92 8.93
N ILE A 35 -2.35 2.07 9.59
CA ILE A 35 -2.91 0.86 8.99
C ILE A 35 -4.05 1.19 8.02
N PRO A 36 -4.26 0.41 6.93
CA PRO A 36 -5.22 0.74 5.86
C PRO A 36 -6.64 0.96 6.35
N VAL A 37 -7.12 0.10 7.27
CA VAL A 37 -8.46 0.17 7.86
C VAL A 37 -8.75 1.49 8.58
N MET A 38 -7.72 2.22 9.03
CA MET A 38 -7.84 3.53 9.69
C MET A 38 -7.73 4.72 8.72
N CYS A 39 -7.56 4.48 7.42
CA CYS A 39 -7.22 5.51 6.44
C CYS A 39 -8.38 5.95 5.54
N HIS A 40 -9.62 5.52 5.86
CA HIS A 40 -10.84 5.82 5.11
C HIS A 40 -10.67 5.53 3.61
N LEU A 41 -10.10 4.36 3.30
CA LEU A 41 -10.04 3.87 1.93
C LEU A 41 -11.46 3.56 1.45
N ASN A 42 -11.71 3.74 0.16
CA ASN A 42 -12.92 3.19 -0.44
C ASN A 42 -12.79 1.66 -0.57
N GLU A 43 -13.90 0.98 -0.83
CA GLU A 43 -13.93 -0.49 -0.93
C GLU A 43 -12.91 -1.02 -1.94
N ALA A 44 -12.87 -0.45 -3.15
CA ALA A 44 -11.93 -0.88 -4.19
C ALA A 44 -10.46 -0.73 -3.79
N MET A 45 -10.10 0.30 -3.02
CA MET A 45 -8.75 0.45 -2.49
C MET A 45 -8.51 -0.55 -1.36
N GLN A 46 -9.47 -0.73 -0.45
CA GLN A 46 -9.36 -1.68 0.66
C GLN A 46 -9.09 -3.10 0.14
N ASP A 47 -9.82 -3.53 -0.89
CA ASP A 47 -9.64 -4.83 -1.54
C ASP A 47 -8.21 -5.03 -2.09
N LEU A 48 -7.55 -3.97 -2.54
CA LEU A 48 -6.16 -4.05 -3.00
C LEU A 48 -5.18 -4.25 -1.85
N TYR A 49 -5.44 -3.63 -0.68
CA TYR A 49 -4.60 -3.81 0.51
C TYR A 49 -4.81 -5.16 1.17
N ASP A 50 -6.00 -5.76 1.01
CA ASP A 50 -6.34 -7.07 1.55
C ASP A 50 -5.94 -8.23 0.60
N ASN A 51 -5.55 -7.91 -0.65
CA ASN A 51 -5.04 -8.89 -1.61
C ASN A 51 -3.57 -9.22 -1.34
N GLU A 52 -3.30 -10.31 -0.62
CA GLU A 52 -1.95 -10.77 -0.26
C GLU A 52 -1.06 -11.15 -1.46
N ASP A 53 -1.64 -11.53 -2.61
CA ASP A 53 -0.87 -11.85 -3.82
C ASP A 53 -0.31 -10.58 -4.49
N PHE A 54 -0.95 -9.43 -4.26
CA PHE A 54 -0.56 -8.15 -4.85
C PHE A 54 0.14 -7.22 -3.85
N CYS A 55 -0.42 -7.06 -2.65
CA CYS A 55 0.00 -6.07 -1.67
C CYS A 55 0.41 -6.72 -0.34
N GLU A 56 1.66 -6.51 0.04
CA GLU A 56 2.14 -6.79 1.39
C GLU A 56 2.16 -5.50 2.20
N PHE A 57 1.34 -5.43 3.26
CA PHE A 57 1.34 -4.28 4.16
C PHE A 57 2.27 -4.48 5.36
N LEU A 58 3.13 -3.49 5.62
CA LEU A 58 3.99 -3.42 6.79
C LEU A 58 3.67 -2.14 7.58
N GLN A 59 3.21 -2.29 8.82
CA GLN A 59 3.11 -1.13 9.70
C GLN A 59 4.52 -0.69 10.14
N SER A 60 4.92 0.54 9.82
CA SER A 60 6.25 1.05 10.13
C SER A 60 6.24 2.56 10.35
N ASP A 61 6.93 3.03 11.40
CA ASP A 61 7.26 4.44 11.55
C ASP A 61 8.57 4.73 10.84
N LEU A 62 8.48 5.26 9.61
CA LEU A 62 9.61 5.54 8.73
C LEU A 62 10.59 6.60 9.25
N SER A 63 10.24 7.29 10.36
CA SER A 63 11.15 8.23 11.03
C SER A 63 12.08 7.57 12.05
N ARG A 64 11.90 6.27 12.32
CA ARG A 64 12.71 5.49 13.26
C ARG A 64 13.66 4.57 12.51
N GLU A 65 14.80 4.27 13.13
CA GLU A 65 15.69 3.20 12.63
C GLU A 65 14.97 1.85 12.74
N ALA A 66 15.27 0.97 11.77
CA ALA A 66 14.64 -0.34 11.59
C ALA A 66 15.06 -1.35 12.66
#